data_AF-A0A7J3VQF6-F1
#
_entry.id   AF-A0A7J3VQF6-F1
#
_cell.length_a   1.000
_cell.length_b   1.000
_cell.length_c   1.000
_cell.angle_alpha   90.00
_cell.angle_beta   90.00
_cell.angle_gamma   90.00
#
_symmetry.space_group_name_H-M   'P 1'
#
loop_
_entity.id
_entity.type
_entity.pdbx_description
1 polymer ?
#
loop_
_entity_poly.entity_id
_entity_poly.type
_entity_poly.pdbx_seq_one_letter_code
_entity_poly.pdbx_strand_id
1 'polypeptide(L)'
;MSIYFLGNSFCRLCHSSMDSLLRELDVCSRGLILKGLLILKHGASARLPGSSRVIFKGPEGFEDHAIDQDARCDDIASHISIYRRRQDINAVFHARSPIIYAATRDGMIDTVHAEATLVLSDIMIVKDGSAESIGMASLGEPLRPVRIIVYRDEVYSIGACIHEARAFMEIMDEWARVKAVANALGGARYPITLERLRSLGSRYARAIKFGGRSIVKHM
;
A
#
# COMPACT_ATOMS: atom_id res chain seq x y z
N MET A 1 2.00 15.17 19.19
CA MET A 1 3.19 14.48 18.64
C MET A 1 2.83 13.01 18.50
N SER A 2 2.33 12.61 17.34
CA SER A 2 1.91 11.22 17.09
C SER A 2 3.15 10.38 16.83
N ILE A 3 3.44 9.43 17.73
CA ILE A 3 4.56 8.49 17.60
C ILE A 3 4.12 7.40 16.62
N TYR A 4 4.54 7.51 15.35
CA TYR A 4 4.46 6.41 14.40
C TYR A 4 5.75 5.57 14.54
N PHE A 5 5.60 4.26 14.73
CA PHE A 5 6.73 3.35 14.92
C PHE A 5 7.68 3.39 13.72
N LEU A 6 8.98 3.48 14.02
CA LEU A 6 10.10 3.28 13.11
C LEU A 6 10.01 1.89 12.44
N GLY A 7 9.54 1.87 11.20
CA GLY A 7 9.84 0.87 10.19
C GLY A 7 10.67 1.44 9.03
N ASN A 8 11.26 2.64 9.19
CA ASN A 8 12.12 3.28 8.20
C ASN A 8 13.47 2.56 8.13
N SER A 9 13.47 1.34 7.60
CA SER A 9 14.69 0.76 7.08
C SER A 9 15.10 1.61 5.88
N PHE A 10 16.14 2.42 6.05
CA PHE A 10 16.71 3.18 4.96
C PHE A 10 16.99 2.23 3.78
N CYS A 11 16.23 2.36 2.69
CA CYS A 11 16.43 1.55 1.51
C CYS A 11 17.66 2.05 0.75
N ARG A 12 18.75 1.28 0.78
CA ARG A 12 19.99 1.60 0.06
C ARG A 12 19.84 1.64 -1.46
N LEU A 13 18.73 1.16 -2.02
CA LEU A 13 18.49 1.20 -3.45
C LEU A 13 17.84 2.51 -3.88
N CYS A 14 16.83 3.02 -3.16
CA CYS A 14 16.10 4.22 -3.58
C CYS A 14 16.36 5.48 -2.73
N HIS A 15 16.93 5.37 -1.52
CA HIS A 15 17.17 6.53 -0.64
C HIS A 15 18.61 7.05 -0.67
N SER A 16 19.50 6.42 -1.43
CA SER A 16 20.94 6.74 -1.44
C SER A 16 21.26 8.06 -2.13
N SER A 17 20.53 8.39 -3.18
CA SER A 17 20.70 9.65 -3.93
C SER A 17 19.44 9.94 -4.75
N MET A 18 19.33 11.17 -5.26
CA MET A 18 18.26 11.53 -6.18
C MET A 18 18.29 10.66 -7.43
N ASP A 19 19.46 10.42 -8.04
CA ASP A 19 19.54 9.55 -9.22
C ASP A 19 19.05 8.13 -8.93
N SER A 20 19.32 7.61 -7.72
CA SER A 20 18.83 6.30 -7.31
C SER A 20 17.31 6.30 -7.13
N LEU A 21 16.76 7.35 -6.53
CA LEU A 21 15.31 7.53 -6.40
C LEU A 21 14.63 7.54 -7.78
N LEU A 22 15.16 8.33 -8.73
CA LEU A 22 14.61 8.43 -10.09
C LEU A 22 14.68 7.10 -10.84
N ARG A 23 15.84 6.43 -10.81
CA ARG A 23 16.01 5.12 -11.46
C ARG A 23 15.05 4.09 -10.90
N GLU A 24 14.98 3.97 -9.57
CA GLU A 24 14.12 2.97 -8.93
C GLU A 24 12.64 3.28 -9.14
N LEU A 25 12.25 4.56 -9.16
CA LEU A 25 10.87 4.96 -9.49
C LEU A 25 10.52 4.55 -10.92
N ASP A 26 11.38 4.80 -11.90
CA ASP A 26 11.16 4.35 -13.29
C ASP A 26 11.00 2.83 -13.40
N VAL A 27 11.98 2.10 -12.87
CA VAL A 27 12.04 0.63 -12.98
C VAL A 27 10.83 -0.01 -12.29
N CYS A 28 10.47 0.47 -11.09
CA CYS A 28 9.34 -0.07 -10.35
C CYS A 28 8.00 0.25 -11.01
N SER A 29 7.80 1.48 -11.51
CA SER A 29 6.59 1.84 -12.26
C SER A 29 6.44 0.97 -13.51
N ARG A 30 7.51 0.80 -14.29
CA ARG A 30 7.50 -0.06 -15.48
C ARG A 30 7.22 -1.51 -15.13
N GLY A 31 7.79 -2.00 -14.02
CA GLY A 31 7.54 -3.35 -13.52
C GLY A 31 6.06 -3.63 -13.24
N LEU A 32 5.36 -2.69 -12.62
CA LEU A 32 3.91 -2.81 -12.37
C LEU A 32 3.10 -2.81 -13.68
N ILE A 33 3.48 -1.97 -14.66
CA ILE A 33 2.83 -1.96 -15.99
C ILE A 33 3.02 -3.31 -16.69
N LEU A 34 4.23 -3.88 -16.65
CA LEU A 34 4.52 -5.19 -17.24
C LEU A 34 3.73 -6.34 -16.56
N LYS A 35 3.32 -6.16 -15.30
CA LYS A 35 2.41 -7.08 -14.58
C LYS A 35 0.93 -6.88 -14.93
N GLY A 36 0.61 -5.93 -15.80
CA GLY A 36 -0.75 -5.66 -16.28
C GLY A 36 -1.53 -4.66 -15.42
N LEU A 37 -0.86 -3.91 -14.53
CA LEU A 37 -1.49 -2.82 -13.78
C LEU A 37 -1.48 -1.52 -14.60
N LEU A 38 -2.58 -0.77 -14.54
CA LEU A 38 -2.69 0.51 -15.24
C LEU A 38 -2.30 1.66 -14.30
N ILE A 39 -1.03 2.09 -14.33
CA ILE A 39 -0.59 3.26 -13.57
C ILE A 39 -1.21 4.53 -14.20
N LEU A 40 -1.79 5.40 -13.37
CA LEU A 40 -2.33 6.69 -13.83
C LEU A 40 -1.23 7.67 -14.25
N LYS A 41 -1.60 8.81 -14.87
CA LYS A 41 -0.62 9.75 -15.45
C LYS A 41 0.44 10.22 -14.47
N HIS A 42 0.05 10.44 -13.21
CA HIS A 42 0.92 10.76 -12.09
C HIS A 42 0.87 9.69 -10.99
N GLY A 43 0.56 8.45 -11.39
CA GLY A 43 0.28 7.34 -10.49
C GLY A 43 1.49 6.73 -9.80
N ALA A 44 2.66 7.36 -9.87
CA ALA A 44 3.83 6.92 -9.11
C ALA A 44 4.60 8.14 -8.63
N SER A 45 4.85 8.22 -7.33
CA SER A 45 5.67 9.27 -6.76
C SER A 45 6.48 8.79 -5.58
N ALA A 46 7.61 9.47 -5.35
CA ALA A 46 8.50 9.17 -4.25
C ALA A 46 9.28 10.41 -3.79
N ARG A 47 9.81 10.37 -2.58
CA ARG A 47 10.70 11.40 -2.04
C ARG A 47 11.88 10.77 -1.32
N LEU A 48 12.97 11.52 -1.18
CA LEU A 48 13.98 11.18 -0.19
C LEU A 48 13.39 11.35 1.23
N PRO A 49 13.76 10.49 2.19
CA PRO A 49 13.28 10.61 3.57
C PRO A 49 13.48 12.02 4.13
N GLY A 50 12.42 12.60 4.68
CA GLY A 50 12.43 13.96 5.26
C GLY A 50 12.39 15.11 4.26
N SER A 51 12.41 14.84 2.95
CA SER A 51 12.26 15.88 1.92
C SER A 51 10.86 16.50 1.97
N SER A 52 10.80 17.84 1.82
CA SER A 52 9.57 18.59 1.59
C SER A 52 9.12 18.56 0.12
N ARG A 53 9.90 17.91 -0.74
CA ARG A 53 9.67 17.78 -2.18
C ARG A 53 9.47 16.33 -2.58
N VAL A 54 8.54 16.10 -3.49
CA VAL A 54 8.13 14.79 -4.00
C VAL A 54 8.32 14.78 -5.51
N ILE A 55 8.95 13.73 -6.00
CA ILE A 55 9.10 13.48 -7.43
C ILE A 55 7.95 12.61 -7.91
N PHE A 56 7.26 13.06 -8.94
CA PHE A 56 6.24 12.31 -9.67
C PHE A 56 6.80 11.79 -10.98
N LYS A 57 6.46 10.55 -11.33
CA LYS A 57 6.66 10.03 -12.68
C LYS A 57 5.45 10.41 -13.52
N GLY A 58 5.62 11.40 -14.37
CA GLY A 58 4.66 11.84 -15.37
C GLY A 58 4.84 11.12 -16.71
N PRO A 59 3.98 11.40 -17.70
CA PRO A 59 4.07 10.84 -19.05
C PRO A 59 5.31 11.30 -19.83
N GLU A 60 5.79 12.52 -19.56
CA GLU A 60 6.93 13.14 -20.28
C GLU A 60 8.26 13.06 -19.52
N GLY A 61 8.26 12.49 -18.30
CA GLY A 61 9.45 12.43 -17.46
C GLY A 61 9.13 12.57 -15.98
N PHE A 62 10.08 13.13 -15.23
CA PHE A 62 9.92 13.37 -13.80
C PHE A 62 9.54 14.82 -13.53
N GLU A 63 8.59 14.99 -12.62
CA GLU A 63 8.13 16.31 -12.16
C GLU A 63 8.41 16.45 -10.67
N ASP A 64 8.96 17.59 -10.26
CA ASP A 64 9.29 17.88 -8.87
C ASP A 64 8.26 18.85 -8.28
N HIS A 65 7.56 18.40 -7.23
CA HIS A 65 6.46 19.12 -6.59
C HIS A 65 6.72 19.31 -5.10
N ALA A 66 6.49 20.52 -4.59
CA ALA A 66 6.57 20.77 -3.15
C ALA A 66 5.30 20.26 -2.46
N ILE A 67 5.44 19.67 -1.26
CA ILE A 67 4.31 19.09 -0.52
C ILE A 67 3.30 20.15 -0.09
N ASP A 68 3.73 21.38 0.14
CA ASP A 68 2.89 22.52 0.53
C ASP A 68 2.22 23.23 -0.66
N GLN A 69 2.63 22.93 -1.89
CA GLN A 69 2.05 23.52 -3.09
C GLN A 69 0.66 22.96 -3.39
N ASP A 70 -0.20 23.81 -3.97
CA ASP A 70 -1.50 23.38 -4.50
C ASP A 70 -1.30 22.41 -5.68
N ALA A 71 -2.00 21.28 -5.61
CA ALA A 71 -1.90 20.26 -6.62
C ALA A 71 -2.56 20.72 -7.94
N ARG A 72 -1.91 20.39 -9.06
CA ARG A 72 -2.35 20.80 -10.40
C ARG A 72 -3.40 19.87 -11.00
N CYS A 73 -3.54 18.66 -10.46
CA CYS A 73 -4.53 17.65 -10.85
C CYS A 73 -4.86 16.71 -9.69
N ASP A 74 -5.94 15.94 -9.84
CA ASP A 74 -6.48 15.06 -8.78
C ASP A 74 -5.49 13.96 -8.34
N ASP A 75 -4.78 13.33 -9.28
CA ASP A 75 -3.79 12.27 -8.98
C ASP A 75 -2.66 12.81 -8.07
N ILE A 76 -2.12 13.99 -8.41
CA ILE A 76 -1.11 14.67 -7.60
C ILE A 76 -1.70 15.05 -6.24
N ALA A 77 -2.93 15.57 -6.22
CA ALA A 77 -3.59 15.99 -4.99
C ALA A 77 -3.72 14.83 -3.99
N SER A 78 -4.12 13.64 -4.44
CA SER A 78 -4.25 12.45 -3.60
C SER A 78 -2.90 12.04 -3.00
N HIS A 79 -1.83 11.99 -3.80
CA HIS A 79 -0.49 11.68 -3.32
C HIS A 79 0.01 12.71 -2.29
N ILE A 80 -0.11 14.01 -2.60
CA ILE A 80 0.31 15.09 -1.70
C ILE A 80 -0.47 15.04 -0.38
N SER A 81 -1.77 14.75 -0.43
CA SER A 81 -2.63 14.60 0.75
C SER A 81 -2.15 13.47 1.69
N ILE A 82 -1.65 12.37 1.14
CA ILE A 82 -1.00 11.27 1.89
C ILE A 82 0.31 11.77 2.52
N TYR A 83 1.22 12.36 1.74
CA TYR A 83 2.53 12.82 2.26
C TYR A 83 2.41 13.88 3.35
N ARG A 84 1.41 14.77 3.28
CA ARG A 84 1.14 15.77 4.34
C ARG A 84 0.82 15.10 5.68
N ARG A 85 0.08 13.99 5.65
CA ARG A 85 -0.43 13.29 6.84
C ARG A 85 0.51 12.21 7.36
N ARG A 86 1.32 11.60 6.49
CA ARG A 86 2.21 10.47 6.82
C ARG A 86 3.66 10.81 6.50
N GLN A 87 4.37 11.34 7.49
CA GLN A 87 5.78 11.72 7.34
C GLN A 87 6.74 10.51 7.26
N ASP A 88 6.28 9.34 7.66
CA ASP A 88 6.99 8.06 7.56
C ASP A 88 6.94 7.45 6.16
N ILE A 89 6.12 8.01 5.25
CA ILE A 89 5.95 7.51 3.89
C ILE A 89 6.83 8.28 2.91
N ASN A 90 7.45 7.53 2.00
CA ASN A 90 8.34 8.06 0.97
C ASN A 90 8.02 7.57 -0.44
N ALA A 91 7.01 6.71 -0.62
CA ALA A 91 6.55 6.32 -1.94
C ALA A 91 5.05 5.99 -1.95
N VAL A 92 4.40 6.37 -3.05
CA VAL A 92 2.99 6.06 -3.32
C VAL A 92 2.86 5.61 -4.78
N PHE A 93 2.19 4.47 -4.99
CA PHE A 93 1.71 4.02 -6.30
C PHE A 93 0.19 4.08 -6.35
N HIS A 94 -0.36 4.61 -7.43
CA HIS A 94 -1.77 4.70 -7.72
C HIS A 94 -2.02 4.10 -9.10
N ALA A 95 -2.80 3.03 -9.11
CA ALA A 95 -3.09 2.27 -10.31
C ALA A 95 -4.57 1.89 -10.37
N ARG A 96 -5.03 1.57 -11.57
CA ARG A 96 -6.31 0.91 -11.79
C ARG A 96 -6.13 -0.59 -11.98
N SER A 97 -6.98 -1.35 -11.31
CA SER A 97 -6.98 -2.81 -11.37
C SER A 97 -8.41 -3.36 -11.33
N PRO A 98 -8.94 -3.81 -12.49
CA PRO A 98 -10.25 -4.45 -12.56
C PRO A 98 -10.35 -5.71 -11.68
N ILE A 99 -9.24 -6.43 -11.49
CA ILE A 99 -9.24 -7.64 -10.67
C ILE A 99 -9.33 -7.30 -9.18
N ILE A 100 -8.66 -6.23 -8.73
CA ILE A 100 -8.81 -5.73 -7.36
C ILE A 100 -10.24 -5.24 -7.14
N TYR A 101 -10.80 -4.47 -8.08
CA TYR A 101 -12.20 -4.05 -8.02
C TYR A 101 -13.16 -5.23 -7.85
N ALA A 102 -13.01 -6.27 -8.68
CA ALA A 102 -13.84 -7.47 -8.62
C ALA A 102 -13.69 -8.19 -7.28
N ALA A 103 -12.47 -8.29 -6.76
CA ALA A 103 -12.17 -8.92 -5.48
C ALA A 103 -12.71 -8.13 -4.28
N THR A 104 -12.79 -6.81 -4.35
CA THR A 104 -13.26 -5.95 -3.24
C THR A 104 -14.72 -5.53 -3.35
N ARG A 105 -15.46 -6.02 -4.36
CA ARG A 105 -16.84 -5.57 -4.65
C ARG A 105 -17.82 -5.84 -3.52
N ASP A 106 -17.60 -6.90 -2.76
CA ASP A 106 -18.39 -7.27 -1.58
C ASP A 106 -18.01 -6.46 -0.32
N GLY A 107 -17.00 -5.59 -0.41
CA GLY A 107 -16.46 -4.84 0.72
C GLY A 107 -15.70 -5.69 1.72
N MET A 108 -15.45 -6.97 1.42
CA MET A 108 -14.77 -7.89 2.32
C MET A 108 -13.34 -8.14 1.88
N ILE A 109 -12.43 -8.18 2.84
CA ILE A 109 -11.05 -8.61 2.64
C ILE A 109 -10.90 -9.97 3.30
N ASP A 110 -11.01 -11.02 2.50
CA ASP A 110 -10.95 -12.38 2.99
C ASP A 110 -9.51 -12.84 3.21
N THR A 111 -9.33 -13.71 4.19
CA THR A 111 -8.06 -14.36 4.50
C THR A 111 -7.80 -15.55 3.58
N VAL A 112 -7.99 -15.37 2.27
CA VAL A 112 -7.74 -16.40 1.25
C VAL A 112 -6.25 -16.53 0.90
N HIS A 113 -5.43 -15.55 1.30
CA HIS A 113 -4.00 -15.52 1.06
C HIS A 113 -3.28 -15.14 2.36
N ALA A 114 -2.43 -16.04 2.86
CA ALA A 114 -1.78 -15.91 4.16
C ALA A 114 -0.87 -14.67 4.20
N GLU A 115 0.02 -14.55 3.21
CA GLU A 115 1.01 -13.49 3.07
C GLU A 115 0.34 -12.13 2.96
N ALA A 116 -0.68 -11.98 2.11
CA ALA A 116 -1.43 -10.73 2.02
C ALA A 116 -2.06 -10.35 3.37
N THR A 117 -2.60 -11.33 4.11
CA THR A 117 -3.18 -11.11 5.45
C THR A 117 -2.13 -10.64 6.47
N LEU A 118 -0.87 -11.03 6.31
CA LEU A 118 0.23 -10.67 7.22
C LEU A 118 0.96 -9.39 6.81
N VAL A 119 1.12 -9.18 5.51
CA VAL A 119 1.95 -8.13 4.94
C VAL A 119 1.13 -6.88 4.60
N LEU A 120 -0.12 -6.98 4.17
CA LEU A 120 -0.88 -5.77 3.82
C LEU A 120 -1.48 -5.06 5.04
N SER A 121 -1.40 -5.67 6.23
CA SER A 121 -2.03 -5.18 7.46
C SER A 121 -3.51 -4.87 7.22
N ASP A 122 -3.92 -3.61 7.37
CA ASP A 122 -5.28 -3.16 7.12
C ASP A 122 -5.36 -2.58 5.70
N ILE A 123 -6.34 -3.07 4.95
CA ILE A 123 -6.69 -2.61 3.61
C ILE A 123 -7.91 -1.71 3.75
N MET A 124 -7.76 -0.44 3.38
CA MET A 124 -8.83 0.56 3.54
C MET A 124 -9.68 0.63 2.28
N ILE A 125 -10.95 0.24 2.35
CA ILE A 125 -11.91 0.45 1.26
C ILE A 125 -12.69 1.74 1.54
N VAL A 126 -12.52 2.75 0.68
CA VAL A 126 -13.20 4.05 0.82
C VAL A 126 -14.33 4.22 -0.18
N LYS A 127 -15.32 5.05 0.18
CA LYS A 127 -16.47 5.37 -0.68
C LYS A 127 -16.32 6.70 -1.41
N ASP A 128 -15.47 7.59 -0.91
CA ASP A 128 -15.13 8.88 -1.49
C ASP A 128 -13.67 8.85 -1.97
N GLY A 129 -13.48 9.18 -3.25
CA GLY A 129 -12.18 9.21 -3.93
C GLY A 129 -11.49 10.57 -3.89
N SER A 130 -12.05 11.55 -3.15
CA SER A 130 -11.41 12.86 -2.97
C SER A 130 -10.03 12.72 -2.35
N ALA A 131 -9.10 13.60 -2.74
CA ALA A 131 -7.74 13.62 -2.20
C ALA A 131 -7.72 13.72 -0.67
N GLU A 132 -8.66 14.45 -0.08
CA GLU A 132 -8.80 14.54 1.37
C GLU A 132 -9.22 13.21 2.00
N SER A 133 -10.23 12.53 1.45
CA SER A 133 -10.67 11.20 1.91
C SER A 133 -9.53 10.17 1.82
N ILE A 134 -8.80 10.14 0.70
CA ILE A 134 -7.64 9.25 0.50
C ILE A 134 -6.54 9.58 1.52
N GLY A 135 -6.23 10.85 1.72
CA GLY A 135 -5.26 11.29 2.73
C GLY A 135 -5.67 10.86 4.14
N MET A 136 -6.94 11.02 4.51
CA MET A 136 -7.45 10.60 5.82
C MET A 136 -7.40 9.09 6.01
N ALA A 137 -7.78 8.32 4.99
CA ALA A 137 -7.70 6.86 5.02
C ALA A 137 -6.27 6.35 5.19
N SER A 138 -5.26 7.12 4.75
CA SER A 138 -3.85 6.75 4.92
C SER A 138 -3.35 6.79 6.37
N LEU A 139 -4.05 7.45 7.31
CA LEU A 139 -3.59 7.54 8.70
C LEU A 139 -3.69 6.19 9.44
N GLY A 140 -4.75 5.43 9.18
CA GLY A 140 -5.01 4.17 9.88
C GLY A 140 -5.24 4.33 11.38
N GLU A 141 -5.10 3.21 12.11
CA GLU A 141 -5.10 3.19 13.57
C GLU A 141 -3.65 3.21 14.10
N PRO A 142 -3.42 3.74 15.32
CA PRO A 142 -2.12 3.60 15.99
C PRO A 142 -1.67 2.14 16.01
N LEU A 143 -0.43 1.89 15.58
CA LEU A 143 0.19 0.55 15.46
C LEU A 143 -0.36 -0.35 14.32
N ARG A 144 -1.28 0.14 13.50
CA ARG A 144 -1.78 -0.55 12.29
C ARG A 144 -1.63 0.34 11.07
N PRO A 145 -0.41 0.44 10.52
CA PRO A 145 -0.16 1.31 9.38
C PRO A 145 -0.96 0.80 8.17
N VAL A 146 -1.73 1.69 7.57
CA VAL A 146 -2.41 1.44 6.30
C VAL A 146 -1.38 1.41 5.18
N ARG A 147 -1.43 0.34 4.38
CA ARG A 147 -0.53 0.09 3.25
C ARG A 147 -1.25 0.14 1.91
N ILE A 148 -2.54 -0.21 1.90
CA ILE A 148 -3.39 -0.22 0.70
C ILE A 148 -4.66 0.56 0.98
N ILE A 149 -5.03 1.42 0.03
CA ILE A 149 -6.34 2.08 -0.02
C ILE A 149 -7.00 1.72 -1.36
N VAL A 150 -8.26 1.30 -1.32
CA VAL A 150 -9.04 0.93 -2.50
C VAL A 150 -10.24 1.87 -2.61
N TYR A 151 -10.39 2.48 -3.77
CA TYR A 151 -11.55 3.27 -4.17
C TYR A 151 -12.04 2.79 -5.52
N ARG A 152 -13.17 2.08 -5.55
CA ARG A 152 -13.67 1.43 -6.79
C ARG A 152 -12.56 0.60 -7.43
N ASP A 153 -12.18 0.90 -8.67
CA ASP A 153 -11.11 0.25 -9.43
C ASP A 153 -9.74 0.87 -9.23
N GLU A 154 -9.65 1.94 -8.45
CA GLU A 154 -8.39 2.61 -8.10
C GLU A 154 -7.82 2.06 -6.80
N VAL A 155 -6.51 1.87 -6.81
CA VAL A 155 -5.76 1.28 -5.71
C VAL A 155 -4.53 2.13 -5.46
N TYR A 156 -4.37 2.55 -4.22
CA TYR A 156 -3.20 3.25 -3.72
C TYR A 156 -2.40 2.29 -2.86
N SER A 157 -1.11 2.20 -3.14
CA SER A 157 -0.15 1.49 -2.31
C SER A 157 0.87 2.46 -1.74
N ILE A 158 1.09 2.37 -0.44
CA ILE A 158 1.80 3.38 0.35
C ILE A 158 2.91 2.67 1.13
N GLY A 159 4.16 3.16 1.00
CA GLY A 159 5.32 2.52 1.63
C GLY A 159 6.36 3.50 2.14
N ALA A 160 7.22 3.02 3.05
CA ALA A 160 8.34 3.80 3.57
C ALA A 160 9.45 3.96 2.51
N CYS A 161 9.41 3.18 1.43
CA CYS A 161 10.28 3.30 0.26
C CYS A 161 9.57 2.78 -1.01
N ILE A 162 10.18 3.01 -2.18
CA ILE A 162 9.63 2.59 -3.48
C ILE A 162 9.38 1.08 -3.54
N HIS A 163 10.34 0.28 -3.05
CA HIS A 163 10.25 -1.18 -3.09
C HIS A 163 9.14 -1.73 -2.20
N GLU A 164 8.90 -1.13 -1.04
CA GLU A 164 7.78 -1.50 -0.17
C GLU A 164 6.44 -1.18 -0.81
N ALA A 165 6.26 0.06 -1.28
CA ALA A 165 5.01 0.46 -1.94
C ALA A 165 4.72 -0.43 -3.16
N ARG A 166 5.76 -0.77 -3.93
CA ARG A 166 5.64 -1.73 -5.02
C ARG A 166 5.25 -3.12 -4.52
N ALA A 167 5.95 -3.66 -3.52
CA ALA A 167 5.68 -4.99 -3.00
C ALA A 167 4.25 -5.12 -2.47
N PHE A 168 3.73 -4.11 -1.76
CA PHE A 168 2.35 -4.12 -1.29
C PHE A 168 1.35 -4.10 -2.45
N MET A 169 1.61 -3.35 -3.51
CA MET A 169 0.77 -3.36 -4.72
C MET A 169 0.75 -4.74 -5.37
N GLU A 170 1.91 -5.39 -5.50
CA GLU A 170 2.03 -6.72 -6.09
C GLU A 170 1.32 -7.79 -5.25
N ILE A 171 1.46 -7.76 -3.93
CA ILE A 171 0.78 -8.68 -3.02
C ILE A 171 -0.74 -8.45 -3.04
N MET A 172 -1.19 -7.19 -3.13
CA MET A 172 -2.61 -6.87 -3.24
C MET A 172 -3.22 -7.42 -4.53
N ASP A 173 -2.50 -7.26 -5.64
CA ASP A 173 -2.90 -7.78 -6.93
C ASP A 173 -2.94 -9.32 -6.97
N GLU A 174 -1.96 -10.00 -6.37
CA GLU A 174 -1.97 -11.45 -6.23
C GLU A 174 -3.15 -11.95 -5.36
N TRP A 175 -3.37 -11.32 -4.21
CA TRP A 175 -4.53 -11.59 -3.36
C TRP A 175 -5.85 -11.43 -4.14
N ALA A 176 -5.98 -10.37 -4.92
CA ALA A 176 -7.19 -10.11 -5.70
C ALA A 176 -7.43 -11.18 -6.77
N ARG A 177 -6.37 -11.64 -7.45
CA ARG A 177 -6.48 -12.75 -8.41
C ARG A 177 -6.96 -14.03 -7.72
N VAL A 178 -6.38 -14.38 -6.57
CA VAL A 178 -6.79 -15.56 -5.79
C VAL A 178 -8.25 -15.43 -5.34
N LYS A 179 -8.65 -14.29 -4.77
CA LYS A 179 -10.04 -14.07 -4.32
C LYS A 179 -11.03 -14.11 -5.48
N ALA A 180 -10.73 -13.43 -6.59
CA ALA A 180 -11.61 -13.38 -7.75
C ALA A 180 -11.82 -14.78 -8.35
N VAL A 181 -10.74 -15.57 -8.51
CA VAL A 181 -10.82 -16.95 -8.98
C VAL A 181 -11.58 -17.84 -7.98
N ALA A 182 -11.31 -17.72 -6.68
CA ALA A 182 -12.03 -18.47 -5.66
C ALA A 182 -13.54 -18.18 -5.73
N ASN A 183 -13.93 -16.91 -5.82
CA ASN A 183 -15.32 -16.50 -5.96
C ASN A 183 -15.96 -17.05 -7.24
N ALA A 184 -15.24 -17.04 -8.37
CA ALA A 184 -15.71 -17.64 -9.62
C ALA A 184 -15.93 -19.17 -9.51
N LEU A 185 -15.19 -19.84 -8.63
CA LEU A 185 -15.29 -21.28 -8.38
C LEU A 185 -16.25 -21.66 -7.23
N GLY A 186 -17.09 -20.71 -6.77
CA GLY A 186 -18.06 -20.95 -5.70
C GLY A 186 -17.61 -20.53 -4.29
N GLY A 187 -16.54 -19.75 -4.20
CA GLY A 187 -16.00 -19.19 -2.96
C GLY A 187 -14.88 -20.02 -2.34
N ALA A 188 -14.17 -19.42 -1.37
CA ALA A 188 -13.09 -20.11 -0.66
C ALA A 188 -13.66 -21.14 0.32
N ARG A 189 -13.42 -22.43 0.07
CA ARG A 189 -13.89 -23.54 0.92
C ARG A 189 -13.18 -23.62 2.27
N TYR A 190 -11.93 -23.16 2.34
CA TYR A 190 -11.09 -23.24 3.54
C TYR A 190 -10.37 -21.90 3.82
N PRO A 191 -11.10 -20.83 4.21
CA PRO A 191 -10.48 -19.55 4.52
C PRO A 191 -9.53 -19.66 5.72
N ILE A 192 -8.48 -18.85 5.75
CA ILE A 192 -7.51 -18.87 6.84
C ILE A 192 -8.10 -18.11 8.03
N THR A 193 -8.71 -18.81 8.98
CA THR A 193 -9.31 -18.16 10.15
C THR A 193 -8.28 -17.42 11.01
N LEU A 194 -8.72 -16.38 11.74
CA LEU A 194 -7.88 -15.69 12.72
C LEU A 194 -7.31 -16.64 13.77
N GLU A 195 -8.05 -17.70 14.12
CA GLU A 195 -7.59 -18.77 15.00
C GLU A 195 -6.39 -19.52 14.39
N ARG A 196 -6.47 -19.92 13.11
CA ARG A 196 -5.35 -20.54 12.40
C ARG A 196 -4.13 -19.62 12.32
N LEU A 197 -4.33 -18.32 12.09
CA LEU A 197 -3.25 -17.32 12.11
C LEU A 197 -2.62 -17.12 13.51
N ARG A 198 -3.32 -17.49 14.58
CA ARG A 198 -2.83 -17.43 15.97
C ARG A 198 -2.31 -18.77 16.50
N SER A 199 -2.50 -19.86 15.75
CA SER A 199 -2.08 -21.21 16.15
C SER A 199 -0.57 -21.33 16.34
N LEU A 200 -0.14 -22.39 17.03
CA LEU A 200 1.28 -22.65 17.34
C LEU A 200 2.17 -22.75 16.09
N GLY A 201 1.62 -23.18 14.94
CA GLY A 201 2.31 -23.23 13.66
C GLY A 201 2.50 -21.86 12.98
N SER A 202 1.73 -20.85 13.38
CA SER A 202 1.72 -19.51 12.77
C SER A 202 2.60 -18.52 13.52
N ARG A 203 3.83 -18.94 13.89
CA ARG A 203 4.77 -18.12 14.68
C ARG A 203 5.07 -16.76 14.05
N TYR A 204 5.26 -16.73 12.72
CA TYR A 204 5.55 -15.51 11.95
C TYR A 204 4.39 -14.51 12.01
N ALA A 205 3.16 -14.98 11.83
CA ALA A 205 1.95 -14.18 11.94
C ALA A 205 1.80 -13.52 13.33
N ARG A 206 2.10 -14.28 14.39
CA ARG A 206 2.06 -13.78 15.77
C ARG A 206 3.10 -12.71 16.07
N ALA A 207 4.32 -12.89 15.59
CA ALA A 207 5.38 -11.92 15.77
C ALA A 207 5.04 -10.59 15.07
N ILE A 208 4.53 -10.66 13.84
CA ILE A 208 4.31 -9.48 12.99
C ILE A 208 2.98 -8.78 13.26
N LYS A 209 1.86 -9.52 13.35
CA LYS A 209 0.52 -8.92 13.41
C LYS A 209 -0.01 -8.72 14.84
N PHE A 210 0.47 -9.52 15.79
CA PHE A 210 -0.04 -9.52 17.17
C PHE A 210 1.01 -9.10 18.21
N GLY A 211 2.19 -8.65 17.77
CA GLY A 211 3.26 -8.15 18.64
C GLY A 211 3.76 -9.18 19.65
N GLY A 212 3.72 -10.48 19.31
CA GLY A 212 4.26 -11.55 20.16
C GLY A 212 3.53 -11.77 21.50
N ARG A 213 2.33 -11.22 21.71
CA ARG A 213 1.60 -11.40 22.98
C ARG A 213 1.25 -12.87 23.21
N SER A 214 1.51 -13.36 24.43
CA SER A 214 1.18 -14.73 24.86
C SER A 214 -0.33 -14.96 24.85
N ILE A 215 -0.75 -16.10 24.29
CA ILE A 215 -2.15 -16.58 24.34
C ILE A 215 -2.43 -17.31 25.66
N VAL A 216 -1.40 -17.68 26.41
CA VAL A 216 -1.57 -18.41 27.66
C VAL A 216 -2.02 -17.40 28.73
N LYS A 217 -3.33 -17.28 28.91
CA LYS A 217 -3.86 -17.00 30.24
C LYS A 217 -3.54 -18.25 31.06
N HIS A 218 -2.60 -18.13 32.00
CA HIS A 218 -2.55 -19.07 33.10
C HIS A 218 -3.92 -19.00 33.78
N MET A 219 -4.67 -20.10 33.72
CA MET A 219 -5.75 -20.34 34.68
C MET A 219 -5.12 -20.58 36.04
#